data_AF-A0A2V6U2Q5-F1
#
_entry.id   AF-A0A2V6U2Q5-F1
#
_cell.length_a   1.000
_cell.length_b   1.000
_cell.length_c   1.000
_cell.angle_alpha   90.00
_cell.angle_beta   90.00
_cell.angle_gamma   90.00
#
_symmetry.space_group_name_H-M   'P 1'
#
loop_
_entity.id
_entity.type
_entity.pdbx_description
1 polymer ?
#
loop_
_entity_poly.entity_id
_entity_poly.type
_entity_poly.pdbx_seq_one_letter_code
_entity_poly.pdbx_strand_id
1 'polypeptide(L)'
;LLETEVRHGESPKWSGPTVGRYAVTVVGYYTDRPDLVRAGVRKVEWQSDAQAKRRAEMLALRAAFLDWFVEEWVREGGVRADGVHQIRGYPLR
;
A
#
# COMPACT_ATOMS: atom_id res chain seq x y z
N LEU A 1 -18.25 9.72 -0.70
CA LEU A 1 -17.33 8.56 -0.63
C LEU A 1 -16.25 8.78 -1.67
N LEU A 2 -14.99 8.47 -1.35
CA LEU A 2 -13.90 8.51 -2.32
C LEU A 2 -13.90 7.18 -3.06
N GLU A 3 -14.03 7.22 -4.39
CA GLU A 3 -13.91 6.02 -5.22
C GLU A 3 -12.42 5.69 -5.40
N THR A 4 -12.05 4.43 -5.18
CA THR A 4 -10.67 3.94 -5.29
C THR A 4 -10.72 2.60 -6.00
N GLU A 5 -9.99 2.48 -7.10
CA GLU A 5 -9.83 1.23 -7.83
C GLU A 5 -8.40 0.71 -7.61
N VAL A 6 -8.24 -0.59 -7.34
CA VAL A 6 -6.95 -1.27 -7.16
C VAL A 6 -6.89 -2.43 -8.15
N ARG A 7 -5.76 -2.56 -8.86
CA ARG A 7 -5.51 -3.62 -9.85
C ARG A 7 -4.07 -4.12 -9.69
N HIS A 8 -3.88 -5.43 -9.74
CA HIS A 8 -2.59 -6.10 -9.59
C HIS A 8 -1.96 -6.45 -10.94
N GLY A 9 -0.65 -6.68 -10.94
CA GLY A 9 0.14 -7.11 -12.11
C GLY A 9 1.19 -6.08 -12.56
N GLU A 10 2.13 -6.52 -13.39
CA GLU A 10 3.24 -5.68 -13.91
C GLU A 10 2.74 -4.51 -14.79
N SER A 11 1.51 -4.60 -15.29
CA SER A 11 0.88 -3.57 -16.13
C SER A 11 -0.64 -3.56 -15.93
N PRO A 12 -1.14 -2.99 -14.81
CA PRO A 12 -2.57 -2.97 -14.51
C PRO A 12 -3.31 -2.12 -15.53
N LYS A 13 -4.43 -2.66 -16.05
CA LYS A 13 -5.33 -1.95 -16.97
C LYS A 13 -6.53 -1.40 -16.20
N TRP A 14 -6.86 -0.14 -16.47
CA TRP A 14 -7.99 0.58 -15.88
C TRP A 14 -9.08 0.76 -16.92
N SER A 15 -10.35 0.76 -16.50
CA SER A 15 -11.50 0.92 -17.41
C SER A 15 -11.68 2.36 -17.91
N GLY A 16 -11.13 3.35 -17.20
CA GLY A 16 -11.17 4.77 -17.54
C GLY A 16 -9.80 5.37 -17.89
N PRO A 17 -9.77 6.59 -18.45
CA PRO A 17 -8.52 7.30 -18.70
C PRO A 17 -7.78 7.58 -17.38
N THR A 18 -6.46 7.46 -17.41
CA THR A 18 -5.57 7.83 -16.30
C THR A 18 -4.75 9.06 -16.70
N VAL A 19 -4.58 10.02 -15.78
CA VAL A 19 -3.82 11.25 -16.03
C VAL A 19 -2.80 11.50 -14.91
N GLY A 20 -1.52 11.45 -15.28
CA GLY A 20 -0.37 11.61 -14.38
C GLY A 20 -0.13 10.43 -13.43
N ARG A 21 0.72 10.65 -12.43
CA ARG A 21 1.17 9.64 -11.47
C ARG A 21 1.51 10.28 -10.12
N TYR A 22 1.12 9.62 -9.04
CA TYR A 22 1.60 9.87 -7.68
C TYR A 22 2.19 8.57 -7.11
N ALA A 23 3.15 8.68 -6.18
CA ALA A 23 3.83 7.52 -5.63
C ALA A 23 4.38 7.78 -4.21
N VAL A 24 4.43 6.70 -3.42
CA VAL A 24 5.16 6.63 -2.16
C VAL A 24 6.13 5.46 -2.24
N THR A 25 7.40 5.70 -1.92
CA THR A 25 8.42 4.65 -1.84
C THR A 25 8.62 4.25 -0.39
N VAL A 26 8.24 3.02 -0.06
CA VAL A 26 8.55 2.38 1.22
C VAL A 26 9.83 1.56 1.06
N VAL A 27 10.73 1.62 2.04
CA VAL A 27 11.97 0.85 2.05
C VAL A 27 12.02 0.04 3.34
N GLY A 28 12.28 -1.26 3.20
CA GLY A 28 12.58 -2.17 4.30
C GLY A 28 14.10 -2.29 4.53
N TYR A 29 14.48 -2.55 5.76
CA TYR A 29 15.85 -2.76 6.21
C TYR A 29 15.90 -4.04 7.04
N TYR A 30 16.80 -4.94 6.66
CA TYR A 30 17.15 -6.08 7.49
C TYR A 30 17.87 -5.61 8.76
N THR A 31 17.68 -6.36 9.84
CA THR A 31 18.49 -6.22 11.06
C THR A 31 19.28 -7.50 11.28
N ASP A 32 20.20 -7.46 12.22
CA ASP A 32 20.97 -8.61 12.70
C ASP A 32 20.11 -9.62 13.49
N ARG A 33 18.93 -9.21 13.94
CA ARG A 33 17.96 -10.08 14.60
C ARG A 33 17.04 -10.76 13.58
N PRO A 34 16.86 -12.10 13.64
CA PRO A 34 16.08 -12.85 12.66
C PRO A 34 14.57 -12.57 12.72
N ASP A 35 14.08 -12.05 13.84
CA ASP A 35 12.68 -11.73 14.11
C ASP A 35 12.36 -10.24 13.97
N LEU A 36 13.31 -9.42 13.51
CA LEU A 36 13.17 -7.97 13.49
C LEU A 36 13.54 -7.40 12.12
N VAL A 37 12.62 -6.60 11.59
CA VAL A 37 12.83 -5.77 10.40
C VAL A 37 12.42 -4.33 10.70
N ARG A 38 12.99 -3.38 9.96
CA ARG A 38 12.62 -1.96 10.05
C ARG A 38 12.11 -1.51 8.69
N ALA A 39 11.19 -0.55 8.68
CA ALA A 39 10.72 0.04 7.44
C ALA A 39 10.44 1.53 7.62
N GLY A 40 10.48 2.28 6.51
CA GLY A 40 10.17 3.70 6.50
C GLY A 40 9.75 4.19 5.12
N VAL A 41 9.22 5.41 5.08
CA VAL A 41 8.89 6.11 3.82
C VAL A 41 10.11 6.93 3.40
N ARG A 42 10.69 6.60 2.23
CA ARG A 42 11.89 7.26 1.70
C ARG A 42 11.56 8.49 0.86
N LYS A 43 10.50 8.42 0.05
CA LYS A 43 10.10 9.47 -0.88
C LYS A 43 8.60 9.49 -1.07
N VAL A 44 8.04 10.69 -1.19
CA VAL A 44 6.61 10.94 -1.45
C VAL A 44 6.49 11.95 -2.58
N GLU A 45 5.75 11.61 -3.63
CA GLU A 45 5.46 12.50 -4.77
C GLU A 45 3.95 12.61 -4.95
N TRP A 46 3.41 13.80 -4.69
CA TRP A 46 2.00 14.13 -4.86
C TRP A 46 1.79 14.83 -6.20
N GLN A 47 0.64 14.56 -6.83
CA GLN A 47 0.28 15.23 -8.08
C GLN A 47 -0.67 16.41 -7.83
N SER A 48 -1.52 16.34 -6.81
CA SER A 48 -2.44 17.43 -6.49
C SER A 48 -1.95 18.33 -5.35
N ASP A 49 -2.16 19.63 -5.49
CA ASP A 49 -1.98 20.59 -4.38
C ASP A 49 -3.24 20.77 -3.52
N ALA A 50 -4.39 20.29 -3.99
CA ALA A 50 -5.63 20.35 -3.23
C ALA A 50 -5.63 19.29 -2.12
N GLN A 51 -5.74 19.73 -0.86
CA GLN A 51 -5.70 18.82 0.31
C GLN A 51 -6.74 17.69 0.24
N ALA A 52 -7.95 17.98 -0.28
CA ALA A 52 -8.99 16.97 -0.43
C ALA A 52 -8.58 15.87 -1.43
N LYS A 53 -7.87 16.22 -2.51
CA LYS A 53 -7.33 15.26 -3.46
C LYS A 53 -6.12 14.52 -2.91
N ARG A 54 -5.22 15.18 -2.16
CA ARG A 54 -4.11 14.50 -1.45
C ARG A 54 -4.62 13.42 -0.51
N ARG A 55 -5.70 13.66 0.23
CA ARG A 55 -6.34 12.61 1.06
C ARG A 55 -6.85 11.43 0.24
N ALA A 56 -7.38 11.68 -0.96
CA ALA A 56 -7.79 10.62 -1.87
C ALA A 56 -6.60 9.82 -2.40
N GLU A 57 -5.51 10.50 -2.80
CA GLU A 57 -4.25 9.86 -3.20
C GLU A 57 -3.69 8.99 -2.06
N MET A 58 -3.72 9.48 -0.82
CA MET A 58 -3.31 8.71 0.36
C MET A 58 -4.17 7.46 0.60
N LEU A 59 -5.50 7.58 0.51
CA LEU A 59 -6.40 6.43 0.67
C LEU A 59 -6.20 5.40 -0.44
N ALA A 60 -5.95 5.85 -1.67
CA ALA A 60 -5.67 4.97 -2.80
C ALA A 60 -4.36 4.20 -2.60
N LEU A 61 -3.27 4.87 -2.20
CA LEU A 61 -2.00 4.21 -1.87
C LEU A 61 -2.16 3.22 -0.72
N ARG A 62 -2.91 3.60 0.34
CA ARG A 62 -3.20 2.72 1.47
C ARG A 62 -3.95 1.47 1.02
N ALA A 63 -5.03 1.63 0.25
CA ALA A 63 -5.83 0.51 -0.22
C ALA A 63 -5.00 -0.44 -1.09
N ALA A 64 -4.24 0.11 -2.05
CA ALA A 64 -3.38 -0.68 -2.92
C ALA A 64 -2.31 -1.46 -2.14
N PHE A 65 -1.63 -0.80 -1.19
CA PHE A 65 -0.61 -1.45 -0.37
C PHE A 65 -1.20 -2.57 0.51
N LEU A 66 -2.35 -2.32 1.15
CA LEU A 66 -2.98 -3.31 2.02
C LEU A 66 -3.49 -4.53 1.25
N ASP A 67 -4.02 -4.32 0.05
CA ASP A 67 -4.47 -5.41 -0.81
C ASP A 67 -3.29 -6.26 -1.28
N TRP A 68 -2.23 -5.60 -1.80
CA TRP A 68 -0.97 -6.26 -2.14
C TRP A 68 -0.39 -7.05 -0.95
N PHE A 69 -0.38 -6.46 0.25
CA PHE A 69 0.12 -7.11 1.46
C PHE A 69 -0.62 -8.42 1.76
N VAL A 70 -1.96 -8.41 1.69
CA VAL A 70 -2.76 -9.63 1.94
C VAL A 70 -2.51 -10.68 0.85
N GLU A 71 -2.36 -10.27 -0.41
CA GLU A 71 -2.05 -11.19 -1.50
C GLU A 71 -0.66 -11.83 -1.35
N GLU A 72 0.37 -11.04 -1.02
CA GLU A 72 1.70 -11.58 -0.77
C GLU A 72 1.76 -12.47 0.48
N TRP A 73 1.05 -12.09 1.56
CA TRP A 73 0.95 -12.92 2.75
C TRP A 73 0.46 -14.34 2.43
N VAL A 74 -0.58 -14.43 1.58
CA VAL A 74 -1.11 -15.73 1.13
C VAL A 74 -0.12 -16.44 0.20
N ARG A 75 0.56 -15.70 -0.68
CA ARG A 75 1.57 -16.27 -1.59
C ARG A 75 2.75 -16.92 -0.85
N GLU A 76 3.17 -16.32 0.25
CA GLU A 76 4.23 -16.84 1.13
C GLU A 76 3.73 -17.96 2.09
N GLY A 77 2.51 -18.48 1.88
CA GLY A 77 1.97 -19.62 2.62
C GLY A 77 1.13 -19.28 3.86
N GLY A 78 0.86 -18.00 4.12
CA GLY A 78 0.01 -17.56 5.21
C GLY A 78 -1.50 -17.70 4.93
N VAL A 79 -2.32 -17.71 5.99
CA VAL A 79 -3.78 -17.72 5.86
C VAL A 79 -4.30 -16.30 5.64
N ARG A 80 -5.20 -16.12 4.65
CA ARG A 80 -5.77 -14.80 4.30
C ARG A 80 -6.37 -14.06 5.51
N ALA A 81 -7.09 -14.78 6.37
CA ALA A 81 -7.71 -14.20 7.57
C ALA A 81 -6.67 -13.59 8.53
N ASP A 82 -5.52 -14.24 8.67
CA ASP A 82 -4.42 -13.76 9.52
C ASP A 82 -3.79 -12.50 8.92
N GLY A 83 -3.58 -12.47 7.59
CA GLY A 83 -3.11 -11.27 6.90
C GLY A 83 -4.06 -10.08 7.11
N VAL A 84 -5.38 -10.29 6.99
CA VAL A 84 -6.37 -9.24 7.29
C VAL A 84 -6.34 -8.81 8.76
N HIS A 85 -6.07 -9.74 9.68
CA HIS A 85 -5.94 -9.42 11.10
C HIS A 85 -4.75 -8.49 11.38
N GLN A 86 -3.60 -8.71 10.74
CA GLN A 86 -2.42 -7.85 10.87
C GLN A 86 -2.70 -6.38 10.49
N ILE A 87 -3.59 -6.16 9.51
CA ILE A 87 -4.01 -4.80 9.10
C ILE A 87 -4.82 -4.08 10.19
N ARG A 88 -5.67 -4.82 10.90
CA ARG A 88 -6.58 -4.26 11.92
C ARG A 88 -5.87 -3.89 13.21
N GLY A 89 -4.67 -4.41 13.44
CA GLY A 89 -3.85 -4.14 14.63
C GLY A 89 -3.17 -2.76 14.67
N TYR A 90 -3.55 -1.80 13.82
CA TYR A 90 -2.90 -0.47 13.76
C TYR A 90 -3.45 0.52 14.82
N PRO A 91 -2.58 1.35 15.47
CA PRO A 91 -1.13 1.29 15.40
C PRO A 91 -0.60 0.03 16.07
N LEU A 92 0.41 -0.59 15.47
CA LEU A 92 1.11 -1.72 16.07
C LEU A 92 1.67 -1.24 17.40
N ARG A 93 1.18 -1.83 18.51
CA ARG A 93 1.68 -1.58 19.86
C ARG A 93 2.67 -2.65 20.25
#